data_AF-A0A0Q8QKF3-F1
#
_entry.id   AF-A0A0Q8QKF3-F1
#
_cell.length_a   1.000
_cell.length_b   1.000
_cell.length_c   1.000
_cell.angle_alpha   90.00
_cell.angle_beta   90.00
_cell.angle_gamma   90.00
#
_symmetry.space_group_name_H-M   'P 1'
#
loop_
_entity.id
_entity.type
_entity.pdbx_description
1 polymer ?
#
loop_
_entity_poly.entity_id
_entity_poly.type
_entity_poly.pdbx_seq_one_letter_code
_entity_poly.pdbx_strand_id
1 'polypeptide(L)' 'MDVSVSLIIAGLSVLVGLLCLWLAVVALVRLGKAKKGRDVGGDTPATLKGFALRQSLSAVVMFALAAIIVVFS' A
#
# COMPACT_ATOMS: atom_id res chain seq x y z
N MET A 1 9.40 -12.93 -23.93
CA MET A 1 9.58 -13.19 -22.49
C MET A 1 8.69 -14.37 -22.16
N ASP A 2 9.22 -15.40 -21.49
CA ASP A 2 8.43 -16.54 -21.02
C ASP A 2 7.21 -16.04 -20.25
N VAL A 3 6.00 -16.44 -20.68
CA VAL A 3 4.72 -16.04 -20.08
C VAL A 3 4.71 -16.29 -18.56
N SER A 4 5.44 -17.32 -18.12
CA SER A 4 5.71 -17.66 -16.72
C SER A 4 6.39 -16.53 -15.94
N VAL A 5 7.34 -15.81 -16.53
CA VAL A 5 8.05 -14.70 -15.87
C VAL A 5 7.14 -13.51 -15.67
N SER A 6 6.33 -13.15 -16.67
CA SER A 6 5.37 -12.05 -16.57
C SER A 6 4.28 -12.33 -15.52
N LEU A 7 3.78 -13.56 -15.43
CA LEU A 7 2.81 -13.98 -14.41
C LEU A 7 3.39 -13.91 -12.99
N ILE A 8 4.66 -14.31 -12.82
CA ILE A 8 5.36 -14.19 -11.52
C ILE A 8 5.49 -12.72 -11.12
N ILE A 9 5.90 -11.84 -12.05
CA ILE A 9 6.03 -10.41 -11.79
C ILE A 9 4.66 -9.81 -11.45
N ALA A 10 3.60 -10.15 -12.19
CA ALA A 10 2.25 -9.72 -11.89
C ALA A 10 1.80 -10.15 -10.48
N GLY A 11 2.04 -11.41 -10.11
CA GLY A 11 1.75 -11.92 -8.77
C GLY A 11 2.49 -11.17 -7.66
N LEU A 12 3.79 -10.90 -7.87
CA LEU A 12 4.60 -10.11 -6.94
C LEU A 12 4.12 -8.66 -6.84
N SER A 13 3.75 -8.02 -7.96
CA SER A 13 3.22 -6.66 -7.96
C SER A 13 1.90 -6.56 -7.19
N VAL A 14 1.02 -7.56 -7.28
CA VAL A 14 -0.21 -7.64 -6.48
C VAL A 14 0.12 -7.79 -4.99
N LEU A 15 1.07 -8.65 -4.63
CA LEU A 15 1.54 -8.83 -3.25
C LEU A 15 2.08 -7.52 -2.65
N VAL A 16 2.89 -6.78 -3.41
CA VAL A 16 3.42 -5.48 -3.00
C VAL A 16 2.29 -4.46 -2.84
N GLY A 17 1.34 -4.42 -3.77
CA GLY A 17 0.14 -3.57 -3.67
C GLY A 17 -0.69 -3.87 -2.43
N LEU A 18 -0.87 -5.15 -2.10
CA LEU A 18 -1.61 -5.60 -0.91
C LEU A 18 -0.89 -5.23 0.39
N LEU A 19 0.43 -5.39 0.45
CA LEU A 19 1.25 -4.96 1.58
C LEU A 19 1.15 -3.43 1.79
N CYS A 20 1.15 -2.68 0.69
CA CYS A 20 1.03 -1.22 0.71
C CYS A 20 -0.34 -0.77 1.25
N LEU A 21 -1.42 -1.44 0.82
CA LEU A 21 -2.76 -1.24 1.38
C LEU A 21 -2.82 -1.59 2.88
N TRP A 22 -2.21 -2.69 3.29
CA TRP A 22 -2.20 -3.10 4.70
C TRP A 22 -1.50 -2.07 5.59
N LEU A 23 -0.35 -1.53 5.16
CA LEU A 23 0.35 -0.46 5.86
C LEU A 23 -0.49 0.83 5.94
N ALA A 24 -1.25 1.16 4.89
CA ALA A 24 -2.18 2.30 4.90
C ALA A 24 -3.30 2.10 5.94
N VAL A 25 -3.88 0.91 6.01
CA VAL A 25 -4.92 0.56 7.02
C VAL A 25 -4.35 0.63 8.43
N VAL A 26 -3.16 0.07 8.66
CA VAL A 26 -2.49 0.15 9.98
C VAL A 26 -2.25 1.61 10.38
N ALA A 27 -1.82 2.46 9.45
CA ALA A 27 -1.64 3.89 9.70
C ALA A 27 -2.96 4.60 10.04
N LEU A 28 -4.05 4.29 9.34
CA LEU A 28 -5.39 4.81 9.67
C LEU A 28 -5.89 4.33 11.03
N VAL A 29 -5.67 3.06 11.39
CA VAL A 29 -6.01 2.52 12.72
C VAL A 29 -5.21 3.22 13.81
N ARG A 30 -3.90 3.44 13.60
CA ARG A 30 -3.06 4.24 14.50
C ARG A 30 -3.57 5.67 14.61
N LEU A 31 -3.99 6.29 13.52
CA LEU A 31 -4.57 7.63 13.52
C LEU A 31 -5.89 7.70 14.30
N GLY A 32 -6.74 6.68 14.19
CA GLY A 32 -7.96 6.54 14.99
C GLY A 32 -7.66 6.40 16.49
N LYS A 33 -6.60 5.66 16.85
CA LYS A 33 -6.13 5.58 18.24
C LYS A 33 -5.55 6.91 18.74
N ALA A 34 -4.78 7.60 17.92
CA ALA A 34 -4.22 8.92 18.21
C ALA A 34 -5.32 9.97 18.46
N LYS A 35 -6.36 9.98 17.62
CA LYS A 35 -7.55 10.84 17.81
C LYS A 35 -8.31 10.54 19.10
N LYS A 36 -8.22 9.32 19.61
CA LYS A 36 -8.84 8.90 20.88
C LYS A 36 -7.96 9.24 22.11
N GLY A 37 -6.88 10.00 21.93
CA GLY A 37 -5.96 10.37 23.01
C GLY A 37 -5.08 9.23 23.50
N ARG A 38 -5.02 8.10 22.78
CA ARG A 38 -4.06 7.03 23.07
C ARG A 38 -2.70 7.39 22.49
N ASP A 39 -1.67 7.26 23.33
CA ASP A 39 -0.29 7.45 22.91
C ASP A 39 0.04 6.49 21.76
N VAL A 40 0.48 7.07 20.65
CA VAL A 40 0.85 6.35 19.41
C VAL A 40 2.36 6.31 19.21
N GLY A 41 3.16 6.49 20.27
CA GLY A 41 4.61 6.39 20.20
C GLY A 41 5.26 7.60 19.52
N GLY A 42 4.81 8.80 19.87
CA GLY A 42 5.41 10.06 19.38
C GLY A 42 4.99 10.50 17.97
N ASP A 43 4.28 9.67 17.21
CA ASP A 43 3.78 10.04 15.89
C ASP A 43 2.60 11.02 15.96
N THR A 44 2.76 12.20 15.34
CA THR A 44 1.67 13.18 15.22
C THR A 44 0.61 12.69 14.22
N PRO A 45 -0.69 12.97 14.44
CA PRO A 45 -1.77 12.51 13.57
C PRO A 45 -1.65 13.02 12.13
N ALA A 46 -0.99 14.16 11.91
CA ALA A 46 -0.68 14.68 10.58
C ALA A 46 0.29 13.77 9.81
N THR A 47 1.31 13.25 10.48
CA THR A 47 2.35 12.37 9.91
C THR A 47 1.78 11.02 9.53
N LEU A 48 0.93 10.43 10.39
CA LEU A 48 0.19 9.20 10.10
C LEU A 48 -0.74 9.36 8.89
N LYS A 49 -1.39 10.53 8.75
CA LYS A 49 -2.28 10.80 7.62
C LYS A 49 -1.50 10.93 6.32
N GLY A 50 -0.37 11.65 6.36
CA GLY A 50 0.53 11.81 5.21
C GLY A 50 1.14 10.48 4.77
N PHE A 51 1.54 9.63 5.72
CA PHE A 51 2.01 8.28 5.44
C PHE A 51 0.92 7.42 4.79
N ALA A 52 -0.28 7.37 5.37
CA ALA A 52 -1.41 6.62 4.80
C ALA A 52 -1.72 7.07 3.36
N LEU A 53 -1.67 8.38 3.08
CA LEU A 53 -1.94 8.93 1.76
C LEU A 53 -0.87 8.53 0.75
N ARG A 54 0.41 8.66 1.10
CA ARG A 54 1.53 8.20 0.24
C ARG A 54 1.47 6.70 -0.03
N GLN A 55 1.10 5.93 0.98
CA GLN A 55 0.98 4.48 0.87
C GLN A 55 -0.20 4.08 -0.02
N SER A 56 -1.33 4.77 0.08
CA SER A 56 -2.43 4.58 -0.88
C SER A 56 -2.03 4.92 -2.31
N LEU A 57 -1.28 6.00 -2.52
CA LEU A 57 -0.80 6.40 -3.85
C LEU A 57 0.15 5.35 -4.44
N SER A 58 1.09 4.86 -3.64
CA SER A 58 2.03 3.80 -4.04
C SER A 58 1.31 2.49 -4.34
N ALA A 59 0.29 2.12 -3.56
CA ALA A 59 -0.53 0.94 -3.82
C ALA A 59 -1.26 1.06 -5.17
N VAL A 60 -1.87 2.22 -5.47
CA VAL A 60 -2.55 2.46 -6.75
C VAL A 60 -1.58 2.30 -7.93
N VAL A 61 -0.37 2.83 -7.83
CA VAL A 61 0.66 2.68 -8.89
C VAL A 61 1.06 1.22 -9.08
N MET A 62 1.25 0.46 -7.98
CA MET A 62 1.60 -0.97 -8.05
C MET A 62 0.47 -1.80 -8.67
N PHE A 63 -0.79 -1.53 -8.33
CA PHE A 63 -1.94 -2.18 -8.93
C PHE A 63 -2.11 -1.82 -10.41
N ALA A 64 -1.90 -0.55 -10.78
CA ALA A 64 -1.94 -0.12 -12.18
C ALA A 64 -0.85 -0.81 -13.00
N LEU A 65 0.37 -0.91 -12.47
CA LEU A 65 1.47 -1.61 -13.12
C LEU A 65 1.17 -3.10 -13.29
N ALA A 66 0.64 -3.76 -12.24
CA ALA A 66 0.23 -5.16 -12.31
C ALA A 66 -0.84 -5.38 -13.38
N ALA A 67 -1.84 -4.50 -13.46
CA ALA A 67 -2.90 -4.57 -14.47
C ALA A 67 -2.33 -4.41 -15.90
N ILE A 68 -1.40 -3.49 -16.11
CA ILE A 68 -0.71 -3.33 -17.40
C ILE A 68 0.06 -4.61 -17.74
N ILE A 69 0.80 -5.19 -16.80
CA ILE A 69 1.53 -6.45 -17.02
C ILE A 69 0.57 -7.57 -17.41
N VAL A 70 -0.58 -7.71 -16.75
CA VAL A 70 -1.57 -8.76 -17.08
C VAL A 70 -2.22 -8.53 -18.45
N VAL A 71 -2.52 -7.27 -18.83
CA VAL A 71 -3.17 -6.95 -20.10
C VAL A 71 -2.23 -7.09 -21.30
N PHE A 72 -0.93 -6.82 -21.10
CA PHE A 72 0.09 -6.83 -22.16
C PHE A 72 1.04 -8.05 -22.12
N SER A 73 0.80 -9.02 -21.23
CA SER A 73 1.56 -10.28 -21.14
C SER A 73 0.95 -11.41 -21.96
#